data_AF-A0AAD8CHD4-F1
#
_entry.id   AF-A0AAD8CHD4-F1
#
_cell.length_a   1.000
_cell.length_b   1.000
_cell.length_c   1.000
_cell.angle_alpha   90.00
_cell.angle_beta   90.00
_cell.angle_gamma   90.00
#
_symmetry.space_group_name_H-M   'P 1'
#
loop_
_entity.id
_entity.type
_entity.pdbx_description
1 polymer ?
#
loop_
_entity_poly.entity_id
_entity_poly.type
_entity_poly.pdbx_seq_one_letter_code
_entity_poly.pdbx_strand_id
1 'polypeptide(L)'
;MLLFVITGVLLCSQQSASQLVSCYMEFDYQTGQCSRFLSAEVEQSDCCLNPVFGFIDETGKCQSCGSAQWSAWSSWSSCTVSCLEGVRQRRRACYGIGECDGKERLQTMPCTELECCPVEGGWSEWSPWQPCSVTCESGVKVRQRSCSNPPPICGGGCEGGSTETYACYTNMVCPTHGSWSSWGSWSSCSSSCKTDGSQKLPIKHRTQTCSNPPPSSNPPGRDCPGPGVETVECPELPFCPVDGSWGSWRSSGVCSVTCGLGLRQQRRECNNPAPRHGGMPCPGEETQHQVCNTHQHCPIDGRWSEWSAWSDCARHGRRIECKKLAGMQRRTRTCEGREYEGRFCEGDIVQNQACYNVKRCRLQKGNWAEWSPWAFCHPPCGSNAEKTRTKVCNTTYPTDYPMLVGLNKDEPATFWGTPLPLCGAGDEVTKNIDQKDLCRNVPDCDDDGKYWYD
;
A
#
# COMPACT_ATOMS: atom_id res chain seq x y z
N MET A 1 -71.05 22.37 -35.73
CA MET A 1 -70.21 21.56 -34.83
C MET A 1 -68.75 21.96 -35.05
N LEU A 2 -68.18 22.81 -34.18
CA LEU A 2 -66.74 22.98 -34.07
C LEU A 2 -66.30 22.27 -32.79
N LEU A 3 -65.46 21.24 -32.91
CA LEU A 3 -64.77 20.62 -31.78
C LEU A 3 -63.39 21.29 -31.63
N PHE A 4 -63.17 21.94 -30.48
CA PHE A 4 -61.84 22.29 -30.00
C PHE A 4 -61.25 21.08 -29.28
N VAL A 5 -60.10 20.59 -29.74
CA VAL A 5 -59.27 19.62 -29.02
C VAL A 5 -58.13 20.40 -28.37
N ILE A 6 -58.17 20.53 -27.04
CA ILE A 6 -57.08 21.08 -26.24
C ILE A 6 -56.13 19.93 -25.94
N THR A 7 -54.95 19.92 -26.55
CA THR A 7 -53.84 19.05 -26.18
C THR A 7 -53.04 19.70 -25.06
N GLY A 8 -53.20 19.18 -23.83
CA GLY A 8 -52.35 19.54 -22.70
C GLY A 8 -50.96 18.93 -22.86
N VAL A 9 -49.94 19.78 -22.94
CA VAL A 9 -48.53 19.38 -22.88
C VAL A 9 -48.18 19.17 -21.40
N LEU A 10 -48.06 17.91 -20.97
CA LEU A 10 -47.41 17.57 -19.71
C LEU A 10 -45.89 17.82 -19.85
N LEU A 11 -45.41 18.93 -19.30
CA LEU A 11 -44.00 19.13 -19.00
C LEU A 11 -43.62 18.23 -17.82
N CYS A 12 -43.09 17.05 -18.12
CA CYS A 12 -42.44 16.21 -17.14
C CYS A 12 -41.07 16.84 -16.83
N SER A 13 -40.96 17.60 -15.74
CA SER A 13 -39.68 18.04 -15.20
C SER A 13 -38.92 16.80 -14.72
N GLN A 14 -37.89 16.38 -15.44
CA GLN A 14 -36.91 15.44 -14.92
C GLN A 14 -36.17 16.12 -13.77
N GLN A 15 -36.60 15.87 -12.54
CA GLN A 15 -35.75 16.11 -11.38
C GLN A 15 -34.65 15.06 -11.45
N SER A 16 -33.44 15.48 -11.81
CA SER A 16 -32.23 14.69 -11.61
C SER A 16 -32.16 14.35 -10.12
N ALA A 17 -32.29 13.08 -9.77
CA ALA A 17 -32.09 12.64 -8.39
C ALA A 17 -30.66 13.01 -7.98
N SER A 18 -30.53 13.90 -7.00
CA SER A 18 -29.23 14.28 -6.45
C SER A 18 -28.61 13.05 -5.76
N GLN A 19 -27.54 12.50 -6.33
CA GLN A 19 -26.86 11.35 -5.75
C GLN A 19 -26.12 11.79 -4.47
N LEU A 20 -26.54 11.24 -3.33
CA LEU A 20 -25.89 11.48 -2.04
C LEU A 20 -24.70 10.54 -1.86
N VAL A 21 -23.57 11.08 -1.40
CA VAL A 21 -22.30 10.37 -1.25
C VAL A 21 -21.68 10.65 0.12
N SER A 22 -20.78 9.78 0.55
CA SER A 22 -19.89 10.07 1.68
C SER A 22 -18.69 10.85 1.18
N CYS A 23 -18.53 12.09 1.65
CA CYS A 23 -17.50 13.01 1.18
C CYS A 23 -16.27 12.98 2.09
N TYR A 24 -15.08 13.11 1.49
CA TYR A 24 -13.78 13.04 2.15
C TYR A 24 -12.90 14.18 1.65
N MET A 25 -12.16 14.82 2.57
CA MET A 25 -11.37 16.01 2.22
C MET A 25 -10.10 15.70 1.41
N GLU A 26 -9.71 14.43 1.32
CA GLU A 26 -8.50 14.00 0.66
C GLU A 26 -8.74 12.70 -0.12
N PHE A 27 -8.22 12.64 -1.35
CA PHE A 27 -8.15 11.46 -2.19
C PHE A 27 -6.69 11.15 -2.54
N ASP A 28 -6.25 9.92 -2.28
CA ASP A 28 -4.92 9.45 -2.66
C ASP A 28 -4.94 8.73 -4.01
N TYR A 29 -4.31 9.34 -5.02
CA TYR A 29 -4.19 8.77 -6.36
C TYR A 29 -3.29 7.54 -6.46
N GLN A 30 -2.48 7.22 -5.45
CA GLN A 30 -1.63 6.02 -5.43
C GLN A 30 -2.40 4.80 -4.93
N THR A 31 -3.16 4.97 -3.86
CA THR A 31 -3.89 3.87 -3.20
C THR A 31 -5.36 3.79 -3.61
N GLY A 32 -5.92 4.86 -4.18
CA GLY A 32 -7.34 4.98 -4.47
C GLY A 32 -8.19 5.09 -3.22
N GLN A 33 -7.62 5.55 -2.11
CA GLN A 33 -8.28 5.64 -0.82
C GLN A 33 -8.67 7.08 -0.47
N CYS A 34 -9.78 7.19 0.26
CA CYS A 34 -10.34 8.45 0.74
C CYS A 34 -9.94 8.62 2.21
N SER A 35 -9.33 9.74 2.56
CA SER A 35 -8.95 10.07 3.93
C SER A 35 -9.65 11.33 4.43
N ARG A 36 -9.69 11.48 5.76
CA ARG A 36 -10.33 12.62 6.43
C ARG A 36 -11.80 12.80 6.04
N PHE A 37 -12.60 11.83 6.50
CA PHE A 37 -14.05 11.84 6.37
C PHE A 37 -14.64 13.19 6.77
N LEU A 38 -15.51 13.72 5.91
CA LEU A 38 -16.15 15.01 6.08
C LEU A 38 -17.59 14.84 6.57
N SER A 39 -18.43 14.19 5.77
CA SER A 39 -19.81 13.83 6.14
C SER A 39 -20.34 12.72 5.25
N ALA A 40 -21.27 11.95 5.78
CA ALA A 40 -22.17 11.12 5.01
C ALA A 40 -23.30 12.01 4.49
N GLU A 41 -23.94 11.62 3.38
CA GLU A 41 -25.15 12.26 2.85
C GLU A 41 -24.95 13.69 2.31
N VAL A 42 -23.88 13.90 1.53
CA VAL A 42 -23.65 15.16 0.79
C VAL A 42 -23.96 14.92 -0.69
N GLU A 43 -24.58 15.86 -1.39
CA GLU A 43 -24.75 15.74 -2.84
C GLU A 43 -23.38 15.63 -3.53
N GLN A 44 -23.23 14.72 -4.48
CA GLN A 44 -21.95 14.49 -5.17
C GLN A 44 -21.40 15.77 -5.82
N SER A 45 -22.26 16.59 -6.42
CA SER A 45 -21.89 17.89 -6.98
C SER A 45 -21.32 18.85 -5.94
N ASP A 46 -21.85 18.83 -4.72
CA ASP A 46 -21.40 19.67 -3.61
C ASP A 46 -20.07 19.17 -3.03
N CYS A 47 -19.89 17.86 -2.93
CA CYS A 47 -18.61 17.26 -2.54
C CYS A 47 -17.50 17.62 -3.56
N CYS A 48 -17.83 17.59 -4.85
CA CYS A 48 -16.89 17.84 -5.93
C CYS A 48 -16.71 19.32 -6.31
N LEU A 49 -17.18 20.25 -5.48
CA LEU A 49 -16.77 21.66 -5.55
C LEU A 49 -15.27 21.85 -5.31
N ASN A 50 -14.60 20.85 -4.72
CA ASN A 50 -13.15 20.78 -4.59
C ASN A 50 -12.63 19.50 -5.29
N PRO A 51 -11.79 19.63 -6.33
CA PRO A 51 -11.29 18.47 -7.08
C PRO A 51 -10.30 17.59 -6.30
N VAL A 52 -9.80 18.07 -5.14
CA VAL A 52 -8.91 17.30 -4.24
C VAL A 52 -9.71 16.31 -3.39
N PHE A 53 -11.02 16.52 -3.27
CA PHE A 53 -11.87 15.68 -2.44
C PHE A 53 -12.11 14.33 -3.09
N GLY A 54 -12.36 13.34 -2.23
CA GLY A 54 -12.82 12.03 -2.62
C GLY A 54 -14.26 11.81 -2.17
N PHE A 55 -14.97 10.93 -2.85
CA PHE A 55 -16.30 10.52 -2.42
C PHE A 55 -16.48 9.01 -2.57
N ILE A 56 -17.33 8.45 -1.72
CA ILE A 56 -17.80 7.07 -1.81
C ILE A 56 -19.29 7.10 -2.10
N ASP A 57 -19.69 6.52 -3.22
CA ASP A 57 -21.08 6.37 -3.64
C ASP A 57 -21.63 4.98 -3.26
N GLU A 58 -22.79 4.61 -3.82
CA GLU A 58 -23.45 3.31 -3.60
C GLU A 58 -22.58 2.11 -3.99
N THR A 59 -21.54 2.29 -4.81
CA THR A 59 -20.60 1.23 -5.18
C THR A 59 -19.63 0.87 -4.05
N GLY A 60 -19.57 1.70 -3.00
CA GLY A 60 -18.66 1.52 -1.86
C GLY A 60 -17.19 1.81 -2.19
N LYS A 61 -16.88 2.29 -3.41
CA LYS A 61 -15.52 2.62 -3.83
C LYS A 61 -15.25 4.11 -3.70
N CYS A 62 -14.05 4.42 -3.24
CA CYS A 62 -13.56 5.78 -3.22
C CYS A 62 -13.22 6.24 -4.65
N GLN A 63 -13.77 7.39 -5.02
CA GLN A 63 -13.57 8.05 -6.30
C GLN A 63 -13.06 9.48 -6.07
N SER A 64 -12.23 9.98 -6.99
CA SER A 64 -11.77 11.37 -6.95
C SER A 64 -12.78 12.30 -7.60
N CYS A 65 -12.97 13.49 -7.04
CA CYS A 65 -13.70 14.58 -7.66
C CYS A 65 -12.91 15.28 -8.79
N GLY A 66 -11.62 15.01 -8.92
CA GLY A 66 -10.78 15.54 -10.01
C GLY A 66 -11.00 14.83 -11.34
N SER A 67 -10.40 15.37 -12.41
CA SER A 67 -10.40 14.76 -13.74
C SER A 67 -9.74 13.37 -13.74
N ALA A 68 -10.22 12.47 -14.59
CA ALA A 68 -9.68 11.13 -14.76
C ALA A 68 -8.16 11.13 -15.01
N GLN A 69 -7.43 10.41 -14.16
CA GLN A 69 -5.98 10.28 -14.23
C GLN A 69 -5.53 8.87 -13.80
N TRP A 70 -4.48 8.36 -14.44
CA TRP A 70 -3.85 7.11 -14.04
C TRP A 70 -3.17 7.24 -12.68
N SER A 71 -3.38 6.25 -11.83
CA SER A 71 -2.57 6.02 -10.65
C SER A 71 -1.11 5.75 -11.04
N ALA A 72 -0.22 5.87 -10.06
CA ALA A 72 1.09 5.26 -10.18
C ALA A 72 0.93 3.75 -10.42
N TRP A 73 1.90 3.16 -11.13
CA TRP A 73 1.97 1.71 -11.23
C TRP A 73 2.26 1.11 -9.85
N SER A 74 1.59 0.00 -9.54
CA SER A 74 1.96 -0.82 -8.39
C SER A 74 3.41 -1.28 -8.50
N SER A 75 3.97 -1.67 -7.35
CA SER A 75 5.18 -2.49 -7.35
C SER A 75 4.96 -3.75 -8.18
N TRP A 76 6.05 -4.27 -8.76
CA TRP A 76 6.01 -5.55 -9.45
C TRP A 76 5.70 -6.66 -8.44
N SER A 77 4.84 -7.61 -8.83
CA SER A 77 4.64 -8.85 -8.10
C SER A 77 5.93 -9.67 -8.04
N SER A 78 5.96 -10.67 -7.16
CA SER A 78 6.91 -11.77 -7.29
C SER A 78 6.73 -12.46 -8.65
N CYS A 79 7.77 -13.17 -9.09
CA CYS A 79 7.67 -14.02 -10.26
C CYS A 79 6.61 -15.11 -10.02
N THR A 80 5.81 -15.44 -11.05
CA THR A 80 4.75 -16.47 -10.95
C THR A 80 5.29 -17.85 -10.57
N VAL A 81 6.58 -18.07 -10.80
CA VAL A 81 7.31 -19.27 -10.41
C VAL A 81 8.58 -18.90 -9.67
N SER A 82 8.98 -19.72 -8.70
CA SER A 82 10.24 -19.57 -7.98
C SER A 82 11.45 -20.10 -8.76
N CYS A 83 11.20 -20.78 -9.88
CA CYS A 83 12.21 -21.42 -10.73
C CYS A 83 11.74 -21.46 -12.18
N LEU A 84 12.70 -21.51 -13.10
CA LEU A 84 12.50 -21.41 -14.55
C LEU A 84 11.87 -20.06 -14.95
N GLU A 85 11.41 -19.96 -16.19
CA GLU A 85 10.80 -18.74 -16.70
C GLU A 85 9.38 -18.56 -16.15
N GLY A 86 9.12 -17.38 -15.60
CA GLY A 86 7.78 -16.92 -15.26
C GLY A 86 7.55 -15.50 -15.72
N VAL A 87 6.53 -14.89 -15.13
CA VAL A 87 6.26 -13.48 -15.31
C VAL A 87 6.00 -12.79 -13.97
N ARG A 88 6.29 -11.50 -13.92
CA ARG A 88 5.85 -10.60 -12.86
C ARG A 88 4.89 -9.59 -13.44
N GLN A 89 3.88 -9.24 -12.68
CA GLN A 89 2.81 -8.35 -13.10
C GLN A 89 2.79 -7.09 -12.25
N ARG A 90 2.36 -5.99 -12.84
CA ARG A 90 1.99 -4.77 -12.10
C ARG A 90 0.76 -4.16 -12.69
N ARG A 91 -0.01 -3.47 -11.86
CA ARG A 91 -1.30 -2.91 -12.23
C ARG A 91 -1.34 -1.41 -11.93
N ARG A 92 -2.25 -0.71 -12.59
CA ARG A 92 -2.62 0.67 -12.28
C ARG A 92 -4.11 0.86 -12.47
N ALA A 93 -4.67 1.82 -11.77
CA ALA A 93 -6.08 2.16 -11.82
C ALA A 93 -6.27 3.55 -12.42
N CYS A 94 -7.42 3.79 -13.04
CA CYS A 94 -7.83 5.11 -13.51
C CYS A 94 -8.81 5.67 -12.48
N TYR A 95 -8.49 6.84 -11.92
CA TYR A 95 -9.30 7.51 -10.89
C TYR A 95 -9.72 8.89 -11.34
N GLY A 96 -10.92 9.31 -10.96
CA GLY A 96 -11.48 10.62 -11.29
C GLY A 96 -12.61 10.54 -12.31
N ILE A 97 -13.18 11.70 -12.62
CA ILE A 97 -14.33 11.85 -13.50
C ILE A 97 -13.85 11.87 -14.96
N GLY A 98 -14.33 10.94 -15.78
CA GLY A 98 -13.99 10.81 -17.20
C GLY A 98 -13.23 9.51 -17.55
N GLU A 99 -12.51 9.51 -18.67
CA GLU A 99 -11.71 8.38 -19.14
C GLU A 99 -10.22 8.75 -19.17
N CYS A 100 -9.35 7.80 -18.78
CA CYS A 100 -7.91 7.98 -18.89
C CYS A 100 -7.39 7.64 -20.30
N ASP A 101 -6.36 8.35 -20.77
CA ASP A 101 -5.72 8.07 -22.05
C ASP A 101 -4.99 6.70 -22.06
N GLY A 102 -5.40 5.83 -22.98
CA GLY A 102 -4.90 4.45 -23.12
C GLY A 102 -5.75 3.42 -22.36
N LYS A 103 -5.52 2.12 -22.62
CA LYS A 103 -6.30 1.02 -22.02
C LYS A 103 -5.49 0.08 -21.13
N GLU A 104 -4.18 0.29 -21.03
CA GLU A 104 -3.26 -0.61 -20.34
C GLU A 104 -3.37 -0.47 -18.81
N ARG A 105 -4.10 -1.38 -18.19
CA ARG A 105 -4.22 -1.53 -16.72
C ARG A 105 -3.27 -2.55 -16.12
N LEU A 106 -2.70 -3.42 -16.96
CA LEU A 106 -1.85 -4.54 -16.58
C LEU A 106 -0.62 -4.57 -17.47
N GLN A 107 0.56 -4.68 -16.84
CA GLN A 107 1.81 -4.96 -17.53
C GLN A 107 2.41 -6.25 -16.98
N THR A 108 2.99 -7.02 -17.87
CA THR A 108 3.56 -8.33 -17.57
C THR A 108 4.97 -8.39 -18.12
N MET A 109 5.94 -8.63 -17.26
CA MET A 109 7.35 -8.70 -17.63
C MET A 109 7.90 -10.09 -17.35
N PRO A 110 8.68 -10.68 -18.27
CA PRO A 110 9.34 -11.96 -18.02
C PRO A 110 10.32 -11.87 -16.85
N CYS A 111 10.42 -12.95 -16.08
CA CYS A 111 11.38 -13.14 -14.99
C CYS A 111 11.93 -14.56 -14.98
N THR A 112 13.15 -14.70 -14.49
CA THR A 112 13.81 -15.99 -14.23
C THR A 112 14.54 -15.84 -12.91
N GLU A 113 13.99 -16.42 -11.84
CA GLU A 113 14.58 -16.31 -10.49
C GLU A 113 15.65 -17.39 -10.24
N LEU A 114 15.38 -18.63 -10.65
CA LEU A 114 16.31 -19.76 -10.50
C LEU A 114 16.33 -20.60 -11.78
N GLU A 115 17.51 -20.98 -12.26
CA GLU A 115 17.67 -21.73 -13.53
C GLU A 115 17.21 -23.20 -13.44
N CYS A 116 16.92 -23.69 -12.23
CA CYS A 116 16.40 -25.04 -11.97
C CYS A 116 15.36 -25.01 -10.84
N CYS A 117 14.50 -26.04 -10.76
CA CYS A 117 13.53 -26.19 -9.68
C CYS A 117 14.05 -27.14 -8.58
N PRO A 118 13.76 -26.86 -7.29
CA PRO A 118 14.09 -27.77 -6.20
C PRO A 118 13.49 -29.16 -6.40
N VAL A 119 14.31 -30.20 -6.23
CA VAL A 119 13.85 -31.59 -6.16
C VAL A 119 14.13 -32.08 -4.75
N GLU A 120 13.07 -32.52 -4.06
CA GLU A 120 13.15 -33.05 -2.70
C GLU A 120 14.09 -34.27 -2.63
N GLY A 121 14.91 -34.30 -1.59
CA GLY A 121 15.77 -35.41 -1.25
C GLY A 121 15.05 -36.47 -0.42
N GLY A 122 15.74 -37.56 -0.14
CA GLY A 122 15.32 -38.60 0.79
C GLY A 122 16.17 -38.62 2.05
N TRP A 123 15.55 -39.00 3.15
CA TRP A 123 16.25 -39.19 4.41
C TRP A 123 17.19 -40.40 4.36
N SER A 124 18.35 -40.28 5.01
CA SER A 124 19.17 -41.43 5.40
C SER A 124 18.43 -42.31 6.41
N GLU A 125 18.98 -43.49 6.67
CA GLU A 125 18.55 -44.28 7.82
C GLU A 125 18.77 -43.51 9.12
N TRP A 126 17.91 -43.77 10.11
CA TRP A 126 18.01 -43.19 11.45
C TRP A 126 19.25 -43.69 12.19
N SER A 127 19.89 -42.81 12.95
CA SER A 127 20.91 -43.17 13.91
C SER A 127 20.34 -44.06 15.03
N PRO A 128 21.19 -44.80 15.75
CA PRO A 128 20.79 -45.44 17.00
C PRO A 128 20.29 -44.42 18.04
N TRP A 129 19.45 -44.89 18.97
CA TRP A 129 18.96 -44.09 20.10
C TRP A 129 20.07 -43.78 21.11
N GLN A 130 20.15 -42.53 21.54
CA GLN A 130 21.00 -42.08 22.65
C GLN A 130 20.49 -42.60 24.02
N PRO A 131 21.33 -42.59 25.08
CA PRO A 131 20.91 -42.97 26.43
C PRO A 131 19.90 -41.98 27.06
N CYS A 132 19.23 -42.41 28.13
CA CYS A 132 18.18 -41.66 28.82
C CYS A 132 18.72 -40.38 29.49
N SER A 133 17.99 -39.27 29.39
CA SER A 133 18.42 -37.95 29.85
C SER A 133 18.48 -37.75 31.38
N VAL A 134 17.96 -38.70 32.18
CA VAL A 134 17.93 -38.62 33.65
C VAL A 134 18.34 -39.94 34.27
N THR A 135 18.67 -39.94 35.57
CA THR A 135 19.08 -41.12 36.34
C THR A 135 18.11 -41.51 37.46
N CYS A 136 17.06 -40.71 37.69
CA CYS A 136 15.93 -41.03 38.56
C CYS A 136 14.63 -40.49 37.94
N GLU A 137 13.52 -41.23 38.08
CA GLU A 137 12.22 -40.97 37.44
C GLU A 137 12.24 -40.89 35.88
N SER A 138 11.38 -40.08 35.24
CA SER A 138 11.21 -40.03 33.77
C SER A 138 12.16 -39.06 33.06
N GLY A 139 12.81 -39.51 32.00
CA GLY A 139 13.59 -38.70 31.05
C GLY A 139 13.23 -39.01 29.59
N VAL A 140 14.08 -38.61 28.65
CA VAL A 140 13.91 -38.85 27.21
C VAL A 140 15.21 -39.34 26.55
N LYS A 141 15.09 -40.10 25.46
CA LYS A 141 16.18 -40.50 24.56
C LYS A 141 15.92 -39.98 23.14
N VAL A 142 16.98 -39.67 22.40
CA VAL A 142 16.90 -38.98 21.09
C VAL A 142 17.65 -39.77 20.02
N ARG A 143 17.19 -39.73 18.76
CA ARG A 143 17.95 -40.19 17.56
C ARG A 143 17.79 -39.20 16.40
N GLN A 144 18.68 -39.25 15.42
CA GLN A 144 18.74 -38.28 14.31
C GLN A 144 18.94 -38.95 12.95
N ARG A 145 18.59 -38.25 11.86
CA ARG A 145 18.81 -38.65 10.46
C ARG A 145 19.21 -37.44 9.62
N SER A 146 19.89 -37.66 8.49
CA SER A 146 20.33 -36.60 7.57
C SER A 146 19.68 -36.72 6.20
N CYS A 147 19.37 -35.59 5.56
CA CYS A 147 18.76 -35.55 4.23
C CYS A 147 19.81 -35.80 3.14
N SER A 148 20.06 -37.07 2.81
CA SER A 148 21.20 -37.45 1.96
C SER A 148 21.00 -38.67 1.06
N ASN A 149 19.82 -39.30 1.03
CA ASN A 149 19.58 -40.50 0.24
C ASN A 149 18.17 -40.54 -0.40
N PRO A 150 17.98 -39.96 -1.61
CA PRO A 150 18.97 -39.18 -2.36
C PRO A 150 19.19 -37.78 -1.78
N PRO A 151 20.34 -37.12 -2.03
CA PRO A 151 20.51 -35.71 -1.69
C PRO A 151 19.59 -34.82 -2.56
N PRO A 152 19.06 -33.71 -2.01
CA PRO A 152 18.19 -32.81 -2.76
C PRO A 152 18.95 -32.09 -3.88
N ILE A 153 18.23 -31.72 -4.95
CA ILE A 153 18.78 -30.98 -6.08
C ILE A 153 18.21 -29.55 -6.04
N CYS A 154 19.04 -28.56 -6.41
CA CYS A 154 18.60 -27.17 -6.60
C CYS A 154 17.87 -26.55 -5.38
N GLY A 155 18.31 -26.87 -4.15
CA GLY A 155 17.79 -26.28 -2.91
C GLY A 155 16.58 -27.00 -2.27
N GLY A 156 16.21 -28.20 -2.74
CA GLY A 156 15.13 -29.01 -2.15
C GLY A 156 15.41 -29.46 -0.71
N GLY A 157 14.35 -29.83 0.01
CA GLY A 157 14.41 -30.31 1.40
C GLY A 157 14.24 -31.83 1.52
N CYS A 158 14.04 -32.29 2.75
CA CYS A 158 13.44 -33.59 3.02
C CYS A 158 12.25 -33.37 3.96
N GLU A 159 11.10 -33.97 3.67
CA GLU A 159 9.88 -33.79 4.46
C GLU A 159 9.92 -34.56 5.80
N GLY A 160 9.71 -33.85 6.92
CA GLY A 160 9.69 -34.41 8.28
C GLY A 160 10.86 -33.97 9.18
N GLY A 161 10.87 -34.38 10.45
CA GLY A 161 11.91 -34.00 11.40
C GLY A 161 13.23 -34.75 11.17
N SER A 162 14.36 -34.06 11.39
CA SER A 162 15.71 -34.66 11.43
C SER A 162 16.04 -35.30 12.78
N THR A 163 15.19 -35.11 13.80
CA THR A 163 15.39 -35.57 15.18
C THR A 163 14.10 -36.18 15.72
N GLU A 164 14.19 -37.33 16.38
CA GLU A 164 13.07 -38.02 17.02
C GLU A 164 13.38 -38.26 18.51
N THR A 165 12.39 -38.06 19.38
CA THR A 165 12.53 -38.15 20.85
C THR A 165 11.53 -39.14 21.44
N TYR A 166 11.96 -40.00 22.36
CA TYR A 166 11.14 -41.02 23.01
C TYR A 166 11.35 -41.04 24.53
N ALA A 167 10.30 -41.27 25.32
CA ALA A 167 10.40 -41.25 26.78
C ALA A 167 11.15 -42.48 27.35
N CYS A 168 11.84 -42.30 28.47
CA CYS A 168 12.52 -43.36 29.22
C CYS A 168 12.31 -43.16 30.72
N TYR A 169 12.26 -44.23 31.50
CA TYR A 169 11.96 -44.17 32.93
C TYR A 169 13.00 -44.95 33.74
N THR A 170 13.42 -44.40 34.88
CA THR A 170 14.58 -44.88 35.65
C THR A 170 14.27 -45.39 37.06
N ASN A 171 12.98 -45.51 37.45
CA ASN A 171 12.52 -46.30 38.61
C ASN A 171 13.13 -45.92 40.00
N MET A 172 13.41 -44.64 40.30
CA MET A 172 13.85 -44.17 41.64
C MET A 172 13.05 -42.93 42.10
N VAL A 173 12.59 -42.90 43.38
CA VAL A 173 11.66 -41.87 43.96
C VAL A 173 12.18 -41.33 45.33
N CYS A 174 11.94 -40.04 45.67
CA CYS A 174 12.51 -39.32 46.84
C CYS A 174 11.45 -38.77 47.86
N PRO A 175 11.70 -38.71 49.20
CA PRO A 175 10.70 -38.28 50.24
C PRO A 175 10.80 -36.82 50.82
N THR A 176 9.70 -36.26 51.40
CA THR A 176 9.53 -34.82 51.84
C THR A 176 8.77 -34.58 53.19
N HIS A 177 8.95 -33.44 53.89
CA HIS A 177 8.35 -33.13 55.23
C HIS A 177 7.39 -31.90 55.24
N GLY A 178 6.53 -31.77 56.27
CA GLY A 178 5.40 -30.81 56.32
C GLY A 178 5.72 -29.38 56.80
N SER A 179 5.11 -28.35 56.20
CA SER A 179 5.26 -26.92 56.52
C SER A 179 3.99 -26.11 56.18
N TRP A 180 3.76 -25.01 56.92
CA TRP A 180 2.66 -24.07 56.64
C TRP A 180 2.79 -23.56 55.20
N SER A 181 1.67 -23.43 54.49
CA SER A 181 1.65 -22.56 53.31
C SER A 181 1.96 -21.13 53.75
N SER A 182 2.54 -20.33 52.85
CA SER A 182 2.57 -18.88 53.06
C SER A 182 1.15 -18.39 53.33
N TRP A 183 0.98 -17.42 54.24
CA TRP A 183 -0.32 -16.77 54.43
C TRP A 183 -0.98 -16.51 53.09
N GLY A 184 -2.23 -16.95 52.97
CA GLY A 184 -3.10 -16.51 51.91
C GLY A 184 -3.07 -14.99 51.86
N SER A 185 -3.22 -14.44 50.66
CA SER A 185 -3.27 -13.00 50.51
C SER A 185 -4.41 -12.42 51.35
N TRP A 186 -4.24 -11.20 51.86
CA TRP A 186 -5.34 -10.46 52.48
C TRP A 186 -6.53 -10.42 51.52
N SER A 187 -7.73 -10.72 52.05
CA SER A 187 -8.98 -10.43 51.36
C SER A 187 -9.02 -8.95 51.01
N SER A 188 -9.76 -8.60 49.97
CA SER A 188 -10.13 -7.20 49.76
C SER A 188 -10.86 -6.68 50.99
N CYS A 189 -10.69 -5.40 51.30
CA CYS A 189 -11.51 -4.74 52.30
C CYS A 189 -12.99 -4.88 51.90
N SER A 190 -13.90 -4.98 52.87
CA SER A 190 -15.35 -5.15 52.63
C SER A 190 -16.00 -4.05 51.77
N SER A 191 -15.29 -2.95 51.50
CA SER A 191 -15.58 -1.91 50.51
C SER A 191 -14.26 -1.29 50.04
N SER A 192 -14.22 -0.74 48.82
CA SER A 192 -13.00 -0.20 48.19
C SER A 192 -12.76 1.29 48.44
N CYS A 193 -13.75 2.03 48.95
CA CYS A 193 -13.67 3.44 49.28
C CYS A 193 -14.50 3.75 50.53
N LYS A 194 -14.17 4.85 51.22
CA LYS A 194 -14.96 5.35 52.36
C LYS A 194 -15.94 6.42 51.88
N THR A 195 -17.18 6.35 52.34
CA THR A 195 -18.18 7.39 52.08
C THR A 195 -17.89 8.59 52.97
N ASP A 196 -17.91 9.80 52.38
CA ASP A 196 -17.69 11.03 53.14
C ASP A 196 -18.78 11.20 54.22
N GLY A 197 -18.38 11.20 55.50
CA GLY A 197 -19.28 11.35 56.66
C GLY A 197 -19.79 10.09 57.38
N SER A 198 -19.35 8.85 57.07
CA SER A 198 -19.81 7.63 57.76
C SER A 198 -18.82 7.09 58.84
N GLN A 199 -19.35 6.53 59.95
CA GLN A 199 -18.55 6.06 61.11
C GLN A 199 -18.12 4.57 61.08
N LYS A 200 -18.40 3.82 60.00
CA LYS A 200 -18.10 2.37 59.92
C LYS A 200 -17.04 2.09 58.85
N LEU A 201 -15.84 1.65 59.27
CA LEU A 201 -14.71 1.39 58.37
C LEU A 201 -14.76 -0.03 57.76
N PRO A 202 -14.33 -0.22 56.51
CA PRO A 202 -14.20 -1.54 55.89
C PRO A 202 -13.13 -2.42 56.57
N ILE A 203 -13.28 -3.75 56.55
CA ILE A 203 -12.34 -4.72 57.17
C ILE A 203 -11.82 -5.77 56.16
N LYS A 204 -10.65 -6.37 56.41
CA LYS A 204 -10.04 -7.46 55.61
C LYS A 204 -9.52 -8.62 56.47
N HIS A 205 -9.42 -9.82 55.93
CA HIS A 205 -8.92 -11.02 56.63
C HIS A 205 -8.01 -11.90 55.76
N ARG A 206 -7.17 -12.75 56.34
CA ARG A 206 -6.36 -13.75 55.61
C ARG A 206 -6.27 -15.07 56.36
N THR A 207 -6.00 -16.15 55.63
CA THR A 207 -5.94 -17.52 56.18
C THR A 207 -4.72 -18.28 55.68
N GLN A 208 -4.25 -19.28 56.44
CA GLN A 208 -3.16 -20.17 56.02
C GLN A 208 -3.45 -21.63 56.39
N THR A 209 -2.95 -22.56 55.57
CA THR A 209 -3.22 -24.01 55.68
C THR A 209 -1.91 -24.80 55.67
N CYS A 210 -1.81 -25.89 56.44
CA CYS A 210 -0.58 -26.69 56.57
C CYS A 210 -0.41 -27.61 55.34
N SER A 211 0.11 -27.06 54.24
CA SER A 211 0.08 -27.72 52.93
C SER A 211 1.29 -27.44 52.02
N ASN A 212 2.40 -26.88 52.52
CA ASN A 212 3.57 -26.58 51.67
C ASN A 212 4.93 -26.91 52.34
N PRO A 213 5.38 -28.19 52.30
CA PRO A 213 4.62 -29.37 51.86
C PRO A 213 3.58 -29.79 52.91
N PRO A 214 2.54 -30.56 52.57
CA PRO A 214 1.85 -31.36 53.56
C PRO A 214 2.83 -32.44 54.07
N PRO A 215 2.80 -32.82 55.36
CA PRO A 215 3.70 -33.86 55.86
C PRO A 215 3.51 -35.17 55.07
N SER A 216 4.59 -35.68 54.48
CA SER A 216 4.58 -37.01 53.87
C SER A 216 4.18 -38.04 54.91
N SER A 217 3.45 -39.07 54.49
CA SER A 217 2.94 -40.13 55.37
C SER A 217 3.91 -41.31 55.51
N ASN A 218 4.85 -41.50 54.59
CA ASN A 218 5.92 -42.49 54.77
C ASN A 218 7.19 -42.19 53.93
N PRO A 219 8.35 -41.87 54.56
CA PRO A 219 8.53 -41.68 56.00
C PRO A 219 7.76 -40.43 56.53
N PRO A 220 7.17 -40.51 57.74
CA PRO A 220 6.24 -39.49 58.24
C PRO A 220 6.88 -38.14 58.62
N GLY A 221 6.29 -37.03 58.14
CA GLY A 221 6.65 -35.65 58.50
C GLY A 221 5.83 -35.06 59.66
N ARG A 222 6.26 -33.93 60.23
CA ARG A 222 5.59 -33.27 61.37
C ARG A 222 4.50 -32.27 60.94
N ASP A 223 3.51 -32.05 61.80
CA ASP A 223 2.41 -31.09 61.62
C ASP A 223 2.78 -29.64 62.01
N CYS A 224 2.01 -28.68 61.50
CA CYS A 224 2.30 -27.25 61.65
C CYS A 224 1.58 -26.60 62.87
N PRO A 225 2.24 -25.74 63.68
CA PRO A 225 1.64 -25.14 64.88
C PRO A 225 1.10 -23.70 64.69
N GLY A 226 -0.05 -23.37 65.30
CA GLY A 226 -0.66 -22.02 65.37
C GLY A 226 -2.05 -21.87 64.71
N PRO A 227 -2.81 -20.78 64.96
CA PRO A 227 -4.12 -20.54 64.36
C PRO A 227 -4.02 -19.98 62.93
N GLY A 228 -4.90 -20.43 62.03
CA GLY A 228 -4.82 -20.16 60.59
C GLY A 228 -5.66 -18.99 60.05
N VAL A 229 -6.05 -17.99 60.87
CA VAL A 229 -6.91 -16.85 60.44
C VAL A 229 -6.53 -15.54 61.14
N GLU A 230 -6.46 -14.42 60.41
CA GLU A 230 -6.15 -13.07 60.90
C GLU A 230 -7.08 -12.00 60.27
N THR A 231 -7.58 -11.01 61.04
CA THR A 231 -8.52 -9.95 60.58
C THR A 231 -8.11 -8.54 61.03
N VAL A 232 -8.19 -7.53 60.15
CA VAL A 232 -7.73 -6.13 60.38
C VAL A 232 -8.64 -5.09 59.68
N GLU A 233 -8.80 -3.89 60.27
CA GLU A 233 -9.57 -2.76 59.72
C GLU A 233 -8.80 -1.94 58.66
N CYS A 234 -9.50 -1.27 57.72
CA CYS A 234 -8.92 -0.53 56.59
C CYS A 234 -9.15 1.01 56.68
N PRO A 235 -8.43 1.76 57.54
CA PRO A 235 -8.63 3.21 57.72
C PRO A 235 -8.10 4.09 56.58
N GLU A 236 -7.14 3.59 55.79
CA GLU A 236 -6.40 4.32 54.75
C GLU A 236 -7.13 4.43 53.39
N LEU A 237 -8.39 3.98 53.29
CA LEU A 237 -9.12 3.99 52.01
C LEU A 237 -9.50 5.42 51.57
N PRO A 238 -9.41 5.76 50.27
CA PRO A 238 -9.79 7.06 49.74
C PRO A 238 -11.31 7.25 49.69
N PHE A 239 -11.76 8.50 49.54
CA PHE A 239 -13.17 8.81 49.35
C PHE A 239 -13.69 8.28 48.00
N CYS A 240 -14.96 7.91 47.93
CA CYS A 240 -15.53 7.37 46.69
C CYS A 240 -15.56 8.43 45.56
N PRO A 241 -15.23 8.03 44.31
CA PRO A 241 -15.19 8.92 43.16
C PRO A 241 -16.56 9.50 42.78
N VAL A 242 -16.57 10.73 42.28
CA VAL A 242 -17.74 11.37 41.65
C VAL A 242 -17.42 11.64 40.19
N ASP A 243 -18.14 10.99 39.29
CA ASP A 243 -17.90 11.09 37.85
C ASP A 243 -18.41 12.42 37.27
N GLY A 244 -17.69 12.95 36.29
CA GLY A 244 -18.07 14.20 35.62
C GLY A 244 -19.16 14.00 34.56
N SER A 245 -19.96 15.04 34.31
CA SER A 245 -20.89 15.09 33.18
C SER A 245 -20.83 16.44 32.43
N TRP A 246 -21.14 16.39 31.13
CA TRP A 246 -20.99 17.49 30.19
C TRP A 246 -22.03 18.60 30.42
N GLY A 247 -21.59 19.86 30.34
CA GLY A 247 -22.43 21.04 30.13
C GLY A 247 -22.89 21.20 28.68
N SER A 248 -23.61 22.29 28.37
CA SER A 248 -24.12 22.56 27.01
C SER A 248 -23.02 22.98 26.03
N TRP A 249 -23.27 22.73 24.74
CA TRP A 249 -22.39 23.18 23.65
C TRP A 249 -22.42 24.71 23.50
N ARG A 250 -21.26 25.34 23.37
CA ARG A 250 -21.12 26.76 23.01
C ARG A 250 -21.53 27.02 21.56
N SER A 251 -21.83 28.27 21.22
CA SER A 251 -22.20 28.70 19.85
C SER A 251 -21.12 28.36 18.81
N SER A 252 -21.54 27.98 17.60
CA SER A 252 -20.66 27.55 16.51
C SER A 252 -19.67 28.62 16.06
N GLY A 253 -18.40 28.24 15.85
CA GLY A 253 -17.38 29.09 15.23
C GLY A 253 -17.59 29.33 13.73
N VAL A 254 -16.72 30.16 13.12
CA VAL A 254 -16.66 30.37 11.66
C VAL A 254 -16.16 29.12 10.94
N CYS A 255 -16.47 28.99 9.64
CA CYS A 255 -15.99 27.87 8.83
C CYS A 255 -14.46 27.91 8.69
N SER A 256 -13.80 26.76 8.74
CA SER A 256 -12.33 26.66 8.65
C SER A 256 -11.76 27.04 7.28
N VAL A 257 -12.60 27.17 6.25
CA VAL A 257 -12.22 27.44 4.87
C VAL A 257 -13.00 28.62 4.30
N THR A 258 -12.45 29.21 3.25
CA THR A 258 -13.09 30.31 2.48
C THR A 258 -13.76 29.84 1.19
N CYS A 259 -13.54 28.59 0.77
CA CYS A 259 -14.13 27.97 -0.41
C CYS A 259 -14.41 26.48 -0.13
N GLY A 260 -15.36 25.89 -0.84
CA GLY A 260 -15.78 24.50 -0.73
C GLY A 260 -16.44 24.19 0.62
N LEU A 261 -16.22 22.96 1.07
CA LEU A 261 -16.66 22.49 2.38
C LEU A 261 -15.52 22.60 3.40
N GLY A 262 -15.85 23.00 4.61
CA GLY A 262 -14.93 22.98 5.74
C GLY A 262 -15.61 22.51 7.01
N LEU A 263 -14.93 22.73 8.13
CA LEU A 263 -15.42 22.38 9.44
C LEU A 263 -15.59 23.64 10.29
N ARG A 264 -16.67 23.70 11.06
CA ARG A 264 -16.84 24.64 12.17
C ARG A 264 -16.75 23.90 13.49
N GLN A 265 -16.08 24.49 14.47
CA GLN A 265 -15.83 23.88 15.76
C GLN A 265 -16.88 24.32 16.80
N GLN A 266 -17.36 23.37 17.61
CA GLN A 266 -18.14 23.59 18.82
C GLN A 266 -17.43 22.96 20.02
N ARG A 267 -17.52 23.60 21.19
CA ARG A 267 -16.87 23.15 22.43
C ARG A 267 -17.87 23.10 23.58
N ARG A 268 -17.77 22.08 24.44
CA ARG A 268 -18.51 21.93 25.71
C ARG A 268 -17.53 21.76 26.86
N GLU A 269 -17.98 21.97 28.10
CA GLU A 269 -17.12 21.84 29.29
C GLU A 269 -17.64 20.74 30.23
N CYS A 270 -16.72 20.02 30.89
CA CYS A 270 -17.04 18.95 31.83
C CYS A 270 -17.33 19.53 33.23
N ASN A 271 -18.48 20.17 33.40
CA ASN A 271 -18.79 20.98 34.59
C ASN A 271 -20.16 20.70 35.23
N ASN A 272 -20.90 19.68 34.79
CA ASN A 272 -22.27 19.43 35.26
C ASN A 272 -22.56 17.94 35.59
N PRO A 273 -22.02 17.38 36.70
CA PRO A 273 -21.07 17.99 37.64
C PRO A 273 -19.61 17.81 37.18
N ALA A 274 -18.66 18.53 37.82
CA ALA A 274 -17.24 18.29 37.60
C ALA A 274 -16.75 17.03 38.35
N PRO A 275 -15.81 16.24 37.80
CA PRO A 275 -15.26 15.06 38.47
C PRO A 275 -14.60 15.41 39.80
N ARG A 276 -14.82 14.60 40.85
CA ARG A 276 -14.17 14.74 42.17
C ARG A 276 -13.67 13.41 42.70
N HIS A 277 -12.70 13.47 43.62
CA HIS A 277 -12.14 12.31 44.33
C HIS A 277 -11.72 11.14 43.43
N GLY A 278 -11.14 11.45 42.25
CA GLY A 278 -10.69 10.45 41.28
C GLY A 278 -11.81 9.86 40.40
N GLY A 279 -12.98 10.50 40.34
CA GLY A 279 -14.05 10.10 39.41
C GLY A 279 -13.69 10.34 37.96
N MET A 280 -14.40 9.60 37.10
CA MET A 280 -14.08 9.51 35.68
C MET A 280 -14.28 10.87 34.99
N PRO A 281 -13.39 11.23 34.04
CA PRO A 281 -13.60 12.39 33.19
C PRO A 281 -14.86 12.18 32.33
N CYS A 282 -15.44 13.27 31.84
CA CYS A 282 -16.63 13.18 31.00
C CYS A 282 -16.38 12.32 29.75
N PRO A 283 -17.20 11.30 29.47
CA PRO A 283 -17.00 10.40 28.34
C PRO A 283 -17.30 11.09 27.00
N GLY A 284 -16.41 10.92 26.02
CA GLY A 284 -16.51 11.49 24.67
C GLY A 284 -15.71 12.79 24.50
N GLU A 285 -15.83 13.41 23.32
CA GLU A 285 -14.99 14.54 22.94
C GLU A 285 -15.48 15.88 23.53
N GLU A 286 -14.54 16.73 23.95
CA GLU A 286 -14.80 18.12 24.39
C GLU A 286 -15.15 19.03 23.21
N THR A 287 -14.65 18.66 22.03
CA THR A 287 -14.80 19.40 20.79
C THR A 287 -15.55 18.56 19.76
N GLN A 288 -16.54 19.15 19.10
CA GLN A 288 -17.19 18.54 17.93
C GLN A 288 -17.01 19.43 16.71
N HIS A 289 -16.83 18.80 15.56
CA HIS A 289 -16.78 19.46 14.26
C HIS A 289 -18.12 19.27 13.55
N GLN A 290 -18.61 20.32 12.89
CA GLN A 290 -19.76 20.24 11.99
C GLN A 290 -19.32 20.73 10.61
N VAL A 291 -19.84 20.10 9.56
CA VAL A 291 -19.57 20.54 8.19
C VAL A 291 -20.24 21.88 7.94
N CYS A 292 -19.52 22.76 7.25
CA CYS A 292 -20.02 24.01 6.72
C CYS A 292 -19.75 24.08 5.22
N ASN A 293 -20.73 24.53 4.45
CA ASN A 293 -20.60 24.80 3.02
C ASN A 293 -20.48 26.30 2.80
N THR A 294 -19.44 26.72 2.07
CA THR A 294 -19.23 28.14 1.70
C THR A 294 -19.93 28.50 0.37
N HIS A 295 -20.40 27.50 -0.39
CA HIS A 295 -20.98 27.62 -1.73
C HIS A 295 -20.08 28.33 -2.75
N GLN A 296 -18.76 28.31 -2.51
CA GLN A 296 -17.77 28.93 -3.39
C GLN A 296 -16.79 27.88 -3.89
N HIS A 297 -16.52 27.81 -5.20
CA HIS A 297 -15.53 26.88 -5.75
C HIS A 297 -14.10 27.27 -5.34
N CYS A 298 -13.25 26.28 -5.08
CA CYS A 298 -11.85 26.53 -4.80
C CYS A 298 -11.02 26.70 -6.08
N PRO A 299 -9.95 27.54 -6.07
CA PRO A 299 -9.09 27.73 -7.23
C PRO A 299 -8.41 26.44 -7.69
N ILE A 300 -8.43 26.17 -8.99
CA ILE A 300 -7.81 24.98 -9.59
C ILE A 300 -6.62 25.42 -10.46
N ASP A 301 -5.41 25.19 -9.94
CA ASP A 301 -4.16 25.49 -10.63
C ASP A 301 -3.98 24.60 -11.87
N GLY A 302 -3.48 25.18 -12.96
CA GLY A 302 -3.20 24.43 -14.18
C GLY A 302 -2.01 23.48 -14.02
N ARG A 303 -2.02 22.38 -14.79
CA ARG A 303 -0.92 21.42 -14.90
C ARG A 303 -0.37 21.38 -16.31
N TRP A 304 0.95 21.15 -16.44
CA TRP A 304 1.56 20.99 -17.76
C TRP A 304 1.08 19.68 -18.42
N SER A 305 0.73 19.76 -19.70
CA SER A 305 0.64 18.58 -20.57
C SER A 305 2.02 17.94 -20.76
N GLU A 306 2.04 16.70 -21.26
CA GLU A 306 3.26 16.13 -21.82
C GLU A 306 3.77 17.00 -22.98
N TRP A 307 5.08 17.01 -23.19
CA TRP A 307 5.67 17.71 -24.33
C TRP A 307 5.26 17.05 -25.65
N SER A 308 4.96 17.86 -26.65
CA SER A 308 4.78 17.38 -28.02
C SER A 308 6.04 16.69 -28.53
N ALA A 309 5.89 15.85 -29.57
CA ALA A 309 7.03 15.40 -30.35
C ALA A 309 7.81 16.60 -30.91
N TRP A 310 9.12 16.43 -31.09
CA TRP A 310 9.96 17.42 -31.75
C TRP A 310 9.55 17.60 -33.21
N SER A 311 9.47 18.86 -33.66
CA SER A 311 9.29 19.20 -35.07
C SER A 311 10.45 18.67 -35.92
N ASP A 312 10.24 18.64 -37.23
CA ASP A 312 11.32 18.33 -38.16
C ASP A 312 12.52 19.27 -37.96
N CYS A 313 13.73 18.71 -37.94
CA CYS A 313 14.95 19.48 -37.85
C CYS A 313 15.17 20.25 -39.16
N ALA A 314 14.98 21.56 -39.13
CA ALA A 314 14.99 22.40 -40.32
C ALA A 314 15.80 23.68 -40.12
N ARG A 315 16.29 24.25 -41.22
CA ARG A 315 16.90 25.59 -41.24
C ARG A 315 16.23 26.42 -42.32
N HIS A 316 15.75 27.60 -41.96
CA HIS A 316 15.02 28.46 -42.89
C HIS A 316 15.85 28.73 -44.16
N GLY A 317 15.27 28.44 -45.33
CA GLY A 317 15.90 28.67 -46.64
C GLY A 317 17.09 27.76 -46.98
N ARG A 318 17.37 26.69 -46.20
CA ARG A 318 18.47 25.76 -46.49
C ARG A 318 18.07 24.31 -46.29
N ARG A 319 18.41 23.47 -47.28
CA ARG A 319 18.31 22.01 -47.18
C ARG A 319 19.49 21.45 -46.38
N ILE A 320 19.20 20.87 -45.21
CA ILE A 320 20.22 20.44 -44.23
C ILE A 320 20.32 18.93 -44.04
N GLU A 321 19.42 18.15 -44.66
CA GLU A 321 19.46 16.69 -44.56
C GLU A 321 20.81 16.11 -44.99
N CYS A 322 21.36 15.24 -44.16
CA CYS A 322 22.64 14.55 -44.36
C CYS A 322 23.85 15.48 -44.50
N LYS A 323 23.73 16.73 -44.02
CA LYS A 323 24.80 17.73 -44.04
C LYS A 323 25.21 18.10 -42.62
N LYS A 324 26.45 18.53 -42.46
CA LYS A 324 26.99 19.13 -41.22
C LYS A 324 26.52 20.58 -41.02
N LEU A 325 25.23 20.81 -41.26
CA LEU A 325 24.59 22.11 -41.11
C LEU A 325 23.54 21.99 -40.03
N ALA A 326 23.75 22.69 -38.92
CA ALA A 326 22.80 22.70 -37.82
C ALA A 326 21.52 23.44 -38.23
N GLY A 327 20.39 22.78 -37.98
CA GLY A 327 19.04 23.36 -37.98
C GLY A 327 18.53 23.56 -36.56
N MET A 328 17.24 23.85 -36.48
CA MET A 328 16.49 24.01 -35.23
C MET A 328 15.27 23.11 -35.27
N GLN A 329 14.95 22.51 -34.14
CA GLN A 329 13.69 21.82 -33.90
C GLN A 329 12.98 22.45 -32.71
N ARG A 330 11.65 22.35 -32.68
CA ARG A 330 10.78 22.93 -31.67
C ARG A 330 9.80 21.88 -31.15
N ARG A 331 9.51 21.91 -29.85
CA ARG A 331 8.36 21.23 -29.25
C ARG A 331 7.61 22.15 -28.31
N THR A 332 6.35 21.85 -28.06
CA THR A 332 5.45 22.68 -27.25
C THR A 332 4.68 21.85 -26.22
N ARG A 333 4.23 22.47 -25.14
CA ARG A 333 3.30 21.90 -24.15
C ARG A 333 2.25 22.94 -23.77
N THR A 334 1.12 22.50 -23.28
CA THR A 334 -0.02 23.36 -22.89
C THR A 334 -0.24 23.29 -21.39
N CYS A 335 -0.74 24.38 -20.79
CA CYS A 335 -1.17 24.38 -19.40
C CYS A 335 -2.67 24.06 -19.35
N GLU A 336 -3.01 22.89 -18.83
CA GLU A 336 -4.34 22.29 -18.90
C GLU A 336 -4.99 22.23 -17.51
N GLY A 337 -6.33 22.21 -17.48
CA GLY A 337 -7.10 22.01 -16.24
C GLY A 337 -7.15 23.20 -15.27
N ARG A 338 -6.84 24.42 -15.74
CA ARG A 338 -6.97 25.66 -14.93
C ARG A 338 -8.43 26.11 -14.85
N GLU A 339 -8.97 26.24 -13.63
CA GLU A 339 -10.32 26.74 -13.38
C GLU A 339 -10.39 27.62 -12.11
N TYR A 340 -11.50 28.34 -11.92
CA TYR A 340 -11.81 29.15 -10.72
C TYR A 340 -10.67 30.05 -10.22
N GLU A 341 -10.03 30.79 -11.13
CA GLU A 341 -8.90 31.70 -10.84
C GLU A 341 -7.61 31.03 -10.32
N GLY A 342 -7.44 29.72 -10.52
CA GLY A 342 -6.18 29.04 -10.23
C GLY A 342 -4.99 29.63 -11.00
N ARG A 343 -3.77 29.28 -10.59
CA ARG A 343 -2.54 29.79 -11.18
C ARG A 343 -2.23 29.14 -12.53
N PHE A 344 -1.54 29.89 -13.39
CA PHE A 344 -0.93 29.34 -14.60
C PHE A 344 0.31 28.53 -14.25
N CYS A 345 0.61 27.54 -15.09
CA CYS A 345 1.81 26.72 -14.97
C CYS A 345 3.06 27.58 -15.13
N GLU A 346 4.05 27.37 -14.25
CA GLU A 346 5.33 28.09 -14.31
C GLU A 346 6.31 27.39 -15.28
N GLY A 347 7.02 28.20 -16.08
CA GLY A 347 8.03 27.74 -17.03
C GLY A 347 7.63 27.89 -18.50
N ASP A 348 8.51 27.42 -19.40
CA ASP A 348 8.35 27.67 -20.83
C ASP A 348 7.31 26.75 -21.47
N ILE A 349 6.50 27.32 -22.35
CA ILE A 349 5.52 26.64 -23.22
C ILE A 349 6.21 25.99 -24.42
N VAL A 350 7.38 26.50 -24.80
CA VAL A 350 8.11 26.14 -26.02
C VAL A 350 9.54 25.80 -25.67
N GLN A 351 10.04 24.67 -26.20
CA GLN A 351 11.45 24.34 -26.17
C GLN A 351 12.01 24.29 -27.58
N ASN A 352 13.16 24.93 -27.79
CA ASN A 352 13.92 24.86 -29.03
C ASN A 352 15.24 24.14 -28.77
N GLN A 353 15.76 23.44 -29.77
CA GLN A 353 17.04 22.76 -29.69
C GLN A 353 17.72 22.72 -31.05
N ALA A 354 19.04 22.96 -31.06
CA ALA A 354 19.84 22.82 -32.27
C ALA A 354 19.98 21.35 -32.65
N CYS A 355 19.96 21.06 -33.96
CA CYS A 355 19.95 19.67 -34.42
C CYS A 355 20.65 19.47 -35.77
N TYR A 356 21.13 18.25 -35.99
CA TYR A 356 21.58 17.76 -37.30
C TYR A 356 20.54 16.81 -37.87
N ASN A 357 20.07 17.10 -39.08
CA ASN A 357 19.07 16.28 -39.74
C ASN A 357 19.73 15.06 -40.40
N VAL A 358 19.62 13.91 -39.74
CA VAL A 358 20.15 12.61 -40.22
C VAL A 358 19.04 11.67 -40.71
N LYS A 359 17.83 12.18 -40.87
CA LYS A 359 16.67 11.40 -41.34
C LYS A 359 16.96 10.82 -42.72
N ARG A 360 16.91 9.48 -42.80
CA ARG A 360 17.16 8.69 -44.02
C ARG A 360 18.57 8.88 -44.62
N CYS A 361 19.54 9.31 -43.82
CA CYS A 361 20.92 9.43 -44.28
C CYS A 361 21.64 8.09 -44.24
N ARG A 362 22.32 7.74 -45.33
CA ARG A 362 23.23 6.58 -45.34
C ARG A 362 24.49 6.95 -44.58
N LEU A 363 24.71 6.31 -43.43
CA LEU A 363 25.88 6.51 -42.60
C LEU A 363 26.84 5.32 -42.75
N GLN A 364 28.14 5.57 -42.61
CA GLN A 364 29.19 4.56 -42.73
C GLN A 364 29.04 3.45 -41.67
N LYS A 365 29.58 2.27 -42.00
CA LYS A 365 29.54 0.98 -41.28
C LYS A 365 28.95 1.05 -39.85
N GLY A 366 27.76 0.49 -39.70
CA GLY A 366 27.12 0.31 -38.40
C GLY A 366 27.63 -0.95 -37.69
N ASN A 367 27.43 -0.99 -36.38
CA ASN A 367 27.69 -2.18 -35.57
C ASN A 367 26.38 -2.70 -34.99
N TRP A 368 26.22 -4.02 -34.96
CA TRP A 368 25.13 -4.64 -34.25
C TRP A 368 25.27 -4.37 -32.75
N ALA A 369 24.22 -3.79 -32.15
CA ALA A 369 24.10 -3.74 -30.71
C ALA A 369 23.91 -5.16 -30.13
N GLU A 370 24.14 -5.30 -28.83
CA GLU A 370 23.63 -6.45 -28.09
C GLU A 370 22.10 -6.51 -28.17
N TRP A 371 21.55 -7.70 -27.98
CA TRP A 371 20.10 -7.86 -27.92
C TRP A 371 19.51 -7.01 -26.79
N SER A 372 18.40 -6.33 -27.07
CA SER A 372 17.64 -5.70 -26.00
C SER A 372 17.18 -6.74 -24.97
N PRO A 373 16.89 -6.34 -23.72
CA PRO A 373 16.06 -7.14 -22.85
C PRO A 373 14.74 -7.50 -23.54
N TRP A 374 14.12 -8.60 -23.10
CA TRP A 374 12.78 -8.96 -23.54
C TRP A 374 11.78 -7.86 -23.14
N ALA A 375 10.98 -7.42 -24.11
CA ALA A 375 9.88 -6.49 -23.88
C ALA A 375 8.79 -7.13 -23.01
N PHE A 376 7.81 -6.31 -22.62
CA PHE A 376 6.62 -6.79 -21.94
C PHE A 376 5.87 -7.80 -22.80
N CYS A 377 5.21 -8.74 -22.14
CA CYS A 377 4.36 -9.72 -22.79
C CYS A 377 3.12 -9.03 -23.35
N HIS A 378 2.81 -9.31 -24.62
CA HIS A 378 1.61 -8.81 -25.29
C HIS A 378 0.86 -9.97 -25.95
N PRO A 379 -0.44 -10.19 -25.64
CA PRO A 379 -1.20 -9.55 -24.55
C PRO A 379 -0.57 -9.80 -23.16
N PRO A 380 -0.89 -8.98 -22.13
CA PRO A 380 -0.28 -9.10 -20.80
C PRO A 380 -0.78 -10.32 -20.00
N CYS A 381 -1.80 -11.03 -20.46
CA CYS A 381 -2.36 -12.21 -19.84
C CYS A 381 -2.75 -13.22 -20.92
N GLY A 382 -3.01 -14.46 -20.51
CA GLY A 382 -3.41 -15.54 -21.41
C GLY A 382 -2.22 -16.29 -22.03
N SER A 383 -2.54 -17.46 -22.58
CA SER A 383 -1.56 -18.45 -23.05
C SER A 383 -0.86 -18.07 -24.36
N ASN A 384 -1.35 -17.06 -25.09
CA ASN A 384 -0.77 -16.57 -26.35
C ASN A 384 0.12 -15.32 -26.16
N ALA A 385 0.46 -14.97 -24.94
CA ALA A 385 1.30 -13.83 -24.61
C ALA A 385 2.72 -14.00 -25.20
N GLU A 386 3.13 -13.07 -26.06
CA GLU A 386 4.46 -13.07 -26.70
C GLU A 386 5.38 -11.99 -26.12
N LYS A 387 6.66 -12.32 -25.93
CA LYS A 387 7.74 -11.38 -25.67
C LYS A 387 8.54 -11.17 -26.96
N THR A 388 8.95 -9.92 -27.20
CA THR A 388 9.82 -9.55 -28.34
C THR A 388 11.10 -8.90 -27.83
N ARG A 389 12.24 -9.21 -28.44
CA ARG A 389 13.48 -8.47 -28.25
C ARG A 389 14.06 -8.08 -29.60
N THR A 390 14.77 -6.96 -29.65
CA THR A 390 15.25 -6.38 -30.89
C THR A 390 16.76 -6.25 -30.86
N LYS A 391 17.42 -6.66 -31.94
CA LYS A 391 18.83 -6.36 -32.21
C LYS A 391 18.87 -5.16 -33.15
N VAL A 392 19.34 -4.04 -32.63
CA VAL A 392 19.41 -2.77 -33.39
C VAL A 392 20.75 -2.68 -34.11
N CYS A 393 20.69 -2.28 -35.38
CA CYS A 393 21.89 -1.90 -36.12
C CYS A 393 22.22 -0.45 -35.77
N ASN A 394 23.17 -0.25 -34.85
CA ASN A 394 23.56 1.09 -34.42
C ASN A 394 24.49 1.72 -35.46
N THR A 395 24.22 2.96 -35.81
CA THR A 395 25.14 3.74 -36.63
C THR A 395 26.22 4.37 -35.74
N THR A 396 27.44 4.47 -36.25
CA THR A 396 28.44 5.37 -35.70
C THR A 396 28.34 6.70 -36.44
N TYR A 397 28.01 7.76 -35.71
CA TYR A 397 28.01 9.10 -36.29
C TYR A 397 29.46 9.51 -36.57
N PRO A 398 29.75 10.12 -37.73
CA PRO A 398 31.06 10.68 -38.00
C PRO A 398 31.50 11.63 -36.88
N THR A 399 32.74 11.51 -36.40
CA THR A 399 33.30 12.32 -35.30
C THR A 399 33.53 13.78 -35.66
N ASP A 400 33.25 14.16 -36.89
CA ASP A 400 33.51 15.47 -37.48
C ASP A 400 32.29 16.42 -37.44
N TYR A 401 31.20 16.03 -36.76
CA TYR A 401 30.09 16.91 -36.44
C TYR A 401 30.42 17.74 -35.19
N PRO A 402 30.42 19.08 -35.28
CA PRO A 402 30.61 19.95 -34.12
C PRO A 402 29.52 19.71 -33.05
N MET A 403 29.92 19.44 -31.81
CA MET A 403 28.99 19.27 -30.70
C MET A 403 28.32 20.59 -30.29
N LEU A 404 29.04 21.70 -30.45
CA LEU A 404 28.55 23.04 -30.14
C LEU A 404 28.44 23.85 -31.43
N VAL A 405 27.28 24.49 -31.60
CA VAL A 405 26.90 25.25 -32.77
C VAL A 405 26.44 26.66 -32.37
N GLY A 406 25.92 27.43 -33.32
CA GLY A 406 25.59 28.83 -33.11
C GLY A 406 26.80 29.74 -33.39
N LEU A 407 26.57 31.06 -33.29
CA LEU A 407 27.61 32.07 -33.54
C LEU A 407 28.73 32.01 -32.50
N ASN A 408 28.39 31.69 -31.25
CA ASN A 408 29.32 31.66 -30.13
C ASN A 408 29.82 30.24 -29.78
N LYS A 409 29.35 29.20 -30.49
CA LYS A 409 29.67 27.78 -30.22
C LYS A 409 29.37 27.35 -28.79
N ASP A 410 28.20 27.71 -28.31
CA ASP A 410 27.67 27.44 -26.97
C ASP A 410 26.38 26.61 -26.98
N GLU A 411 25.74 26.46 -28.15
CA GLU A 411 24.50 25.69 -28.28
C GLU A 411 24.80 24.21 -28.59
N PRO A 412 24.41 23.26 -27.72
CA PRO A 412 24.59 21.84 -28.01
C PRO A 412 23.66 21.36 -29.13
N ALA A 413 24.22 20.68 -30.12
CA ALA A 413 23.47 20.11 -31.24
C ALA A 413 23.24 18.60 -31.06
N THR A 414 22.01 18.15 -31.32
CA THR A 414 21.66 16.72 -31.30
C THR A 414 21.31 16.17 -32.67
N PHE A 415 21.53 14.88 -32.90
CA PHE A 415 21.05 14.22 -34.11
C PHE A 415 19.53 14.02 -34.06
N TRP A 416 18.84 14.36 -35.15
CA TRP A 416 17.41 14.18 -35.30
C TRP A 416 17.08 13.31 -36.52
N GLY A 417 16.09 12.44 -36.35
CA GLY A 417 15.61 11.50 -37.37
C GLY A 417 16.34 10.14 -37.34
N THR A 418 15.76 9.16 -38.03
CA THR A 418 16.32 7.80 -38.11
C THR A 418 17.23 7.68 -39.33
N PRO A 419 18.54 7.41 -39.17
CA PRO A 419 19.46 7.17 -40.27
C PRO A 419 19.29 5.75 -40.85
N LEU A 420 19.97 5.47 -41.96
CA LEU A 420 20.01 4.18 -42.64
C LEU A 420 21.41 3.54 -42.45
N PRO A 421 21.60 2.75 -41.39
CA PRO A 421 22.89 2.12 -41.10
C PRO A 421 23.13 0.85 -41.95
N LEU A 422 24.40 0.47 -42.06
CA LEU A 422 24.88 -0.70 -42.82
C LEU A 422 25.62 -1.66 -41.86
N CYS A 423 24.97 -2.72 -41.39
CA CYS A 423 25.56 -3.72 -40.47
C CYS A 423 25.74 -5.12 -41.11
N GLY A 424 25.60 -5.25 -42.44
CA GLY A 424 25.72 -6.52 -43.18
C GLY A 424 26.91 -6.59 -44.14
N ALA A 425 27.08 -7.75 -44.79
CA ALA A 425 28.00 -7.91 -45.93
C ALA A 425 27.30 -7.43 -47.21
N GLY A 426 27.67 -6.25 -47.70
CA GLY A 426 27.07 -5.61 -48.88
C GLY A 426 26.57 -4.18 -48.58
N ASP A 427 26.11 -3.47 -49.62
CA ASP A 427 25.62 -2.08 -49.54
C ASP A 427 24.12 -1.95 -49.19
N GLU A 428 23.51 -3.02 -48.65
CA GLU A 428 22.08 -3.04 -48.31
C GLU A 428 21.78 -2.42 -46.94
N VAL A 429 20.76 -1.56 -46.91
CA VAL A 429 20.24 -0.94 -45.69
C VAL A 429 19.74 -2.04 -44.75
N THR A 430 20.35 -2.11 -43.57
CA THR A 430 20.05 -3.17 -42.61
C THR A 430 18.86 -2.78 -41.74
N LYS A 431 17.81 -3.60 -41.74
CA LYS A 431 16.69 -3.45 -40.79
C LYS A 431 17.07 -4.04 -39.43
N ASN A 432 16.47 -3.52 -38.38
CA ASN A 432 16.54 -4.15 -37.06
C ASN A 432 15.98 -5.58 -37.15
N ILE A 433 16.56 -6.48 -36.35
CA ILE A 433 16.14 -7.88 -36.30
C ILE A 433 15.33 -8.07 -35.02
N ASP A 434 14.10 -8.55 -35.17
CA ASP A 434 13.25 -8.88 -34.04
C ASP A 434 13.26 -10.40 -33.83
N GLN A 435 13.35 -10.80 -32.57
CA GLN A 435 13.13 -12.17 -32.13
C GLN A 435 11.90 -12.20 -31.23
N LYS A 436 11.02 -13.15 -31.50
CA LYS A 436 9.81 -13.42 -30.71
C LYS A 436 9.92 -14.75 -29.99
N ASP A 437 9.32 -14.82 -28.81
CA ASP A 437 9.15 -16.05 -28.05
C ASP A 437 7.90 -15.96 -27.17
N LEU A 438 7.40 -17.08 -26.69
CA LEU A 438 6.24 -17.13 -25.79
C LEU A 438 6.64 -16.76 -24.35
N CYS A 439 5.77 -16.04 -23.67
CA CYS A 439 5.86 -15.85 -22.23
C CYS A 439 5.36 -17.12 -21.52
N ARG A 440 6.17 -17.67 -20.62
CA ARG A 440 5.87 -18.89 -19.85
C ARG A 440 5.15 -18.54 -18.55
N ASN A 441 4.27 -19.43 -18.09
CA ASN A 441 3.57 -19.32 -16.81
C ASN A 441 2.84 -17.97 -16.62
N VAL A 442 2.20 -17.50 -17.70
CA VAL A 442 1.37 -16.30 -17.72
C VAL A 442 -0.01 -16.67 -17.18
N PRO A 443 -0.55 -15.94 -16.18
CA PRO A 443 -1.90 -16.16 -15.69
C PRO A 443 -2.94 -15.93 -16.79
N ASP A 444 -4.06 -16.64 -16.71
CA ASP A 444 -5.21 -16.39 -17.58
C ASP A 444 -5.72 -14.95 -17.40
N CYS A 445 -6.31 -14.40 -18.45
CA CYS A 445 -7.01 -13.15 -18.34
C CYS A 445 -8.30 -13.40 -17.56
N ASP A 446 -8.48 -12.72 -16.43
CA ASP A 446 -9.77 -12.73 -15.76
C ASP A 446 -10.83 -12.12 -16.70
N ASP A 447 -11.86 -12.90 -17.04
CA ASP A 447 -13.03 -12.44 -17.78
C ASP A 447 -13.81 -11.44 -16.90
N ASP A 448 -13.93 -10.20 -17.38
CA ASP A 448 -14.91 -9.20 -16.96
C ASP A 448 -15.00 -8.82 -15.46
N GLY A 449 -14.32 -7.73 -15.09
CA GLY A 449 -14.99 -6.64 -14.37
C GLY A 449 -15.46 -6.88 -12.93
N LYS A 450 -15.00 -7.90 -12.21
CA LYS A 450 -15.16 -8.05 -10.76
C LYS A 450 -13.85 -8.53 -10.14
N TYR A 451 -13.67 -8.23 -8.86
CA TYR A 451 -12.45 -8.40 -8.05
C TYR A 451 -11.40 -7.29 -8.24
N TRP A 452 -11.64 -6.20 -7.52
CA TRP A 452 -10.55 -5.46 -6.90
C TRP A 452 -10.16 -6.29 -5.66
N TYR A 453 -8.88 -6.67 -5.57
CA TYR A 453 -8.36 -7.50 -4.48
C TYR A 453 -8.30 -6.72 -3.17
N ASP A 454 -8.75 -7.40 -2.10
CA ASP A 454 -8.70 -7.15 -0.65
C ASP A 454 -9.12 -5.79 -0.07
#